data_AF-A0A0C1EXU1-F1
#
_entry.id   AF-A0A0C1EXU1-F1
#
_cell.length_a   1.000
_cell.length_b   1.000
_cell.length_c   1.000
_cell.angle_alpha   90.00
_cell.angle_beta   90.00
_cell.angle_gamma   90.00
#
_symmetry.space_group_name_H-M   'P 1'
#
loop_
_entity.id
_entity.type
_entity.pdbx_description
1 polymer ?
#
loop_
_entity_poly.entity_id
_entity_poly.type
_entity_poly.pdbx_seq_one_letter_code
_entity_poly.pdbx_strand_id
1 'polypeptide(L)' 'MTRKAILITGIGIVIGAIAGYLYYYHIGCASGTCAITSKPLNSTLYGGLMGGLLLNMFVKNK' A
#
# COMPACT_ATOMS: atom_id res chain seq x y z
N MET A 1 11.42 -9.90 -14.64
CA MET A 1 10.44 -10.21 -13.59
C MET A 1 9.80 -11.55 -13.86
N THR A 2 9.90 -12.50 -12.93
CA THR A 2 9.19 -13.78 -13.05
C THR A 2 7.69 -13.56 -12.87
N ARG A 3 6.85 -14.40 -13.48
CA ARG A 3 5.37 -14.32 -13.32
C ARG A 3 4.95 -14.35 -11.84
N LYS A 4 5.70 -15.08 -11.00
CA LYS A 4 5.49 -15.15 -9.54
C LYS A 4 5.72 -13.81 -8.85
N ALA A 5 6.74 -13.06 -9.27
CA ALA A 5 7.02 -11.74 -8.72
C ALA A 5 5.86 -10.77 -8.93
N ILE A 6 5.27 -10.77 -10.13
CA ILE A 6 4.15 -9.89 -10.51
C ILE A 6 2.88 -10.23 -9.71
N LEU A 7 2.62 -11.52 -9.49
CA LEU A 7 1.47 -11.95 -8.67
C LEU A 7 1.64 -11.52 -7.21
N ILE A 8 2.84 -11.69 -6.64
CA ILE A 8 3.14 -11.31 -5.26
C ILE A 8 3.05 -9.79 -5.07
N THR A 9 3.59 -9.01 -6.01
CA THR A 9 3.46 -7.54 -5.95
C THR A 9 2.05 -7.07 -6.15
N GLY A 10 1.27 -7.69 -7.05
CA GLY A 10 -0.14 -7.37 -7.24
C GLY A 10 -0.95 -7.54 -5.96
N ILE A 11 -0.74 -8.65 -5.24
CA ILE A 11 -1.37 -8.88 -3.92
C ILE A 11 -0.92 -7.81 -2.92
N GLY A 12 0.36 -7.45 -2.91
CA GLY A 12 0.90 -6.41 -2.03
C GLY A 12 0.29 -5.04 -2.28
N ILE A 13 0.04 -4.69 -3.54
CA ILE A 13 -0.62 -3.44 -3.92
C ILE A 13 -2.06 -3.41 -3.40
N VAL A 14 -2.81 -4.50 -3.56
CA VAL A 14 -4.21 -4.56 -3.10
C VAL A 14 -4.29 -4.46 -1.58
N ILE A 15 -3.48 -5.23 -0.85
CA ILE A 15 -3.45 -5.20 0.62
C ILE A 15 -2.98 -3.82 1.11
N GLY A 16 -1.93 -3.27 0.50
CA GLY A 16 -1.41 -1.95 0.84
C GLY A 16 -2.40 -0.83 0.57
N ALA A 17 -3.17 -0.90 -0.51
CA ALA A 17 -4.20 0.08 -0.84
C ALA A 17 -5.35 0.05 0.18
N ILE A 18 -5.83 -1.15 0.54
CA ILE A 18 -6.87 -1.31 1.57
C ILE A 18 -6.37 -0.76 2.92
N ALA A 19 -5.14 -1.10 3.31
CA ALA A 19 -4.53 -0.58 4.53
C ALA A 19 -4.36 0.94 4.51
N GLY A 20 -3.94 1.52 3.37
CA GLY A 20 -3.79 2.97 3.19
C GLY A 20 -5.10 3.75 3.24
N TYR A 21 -6.19 3.15 2.73
CA TYR A 21 -7.54 3.71 2.83
C TYR A 21 -8.08 3.62 4.27
N LEU A 22 -7.93 2.46 4.92
CA LEU A 22 -8.32 2.29 6.32
C LEU A 22 -7.53 3.23 7.24
N TYR A 23 -6.25 3.43 6.98
CA TYR A 23 -5.43 4.40 7.70
C TYR A 23 -5.96 5.82 7.53
N TYR A 24 -6.30 6.22 6.30
CA TYR A 24 -6.93 7.51 6.05
C TYR A 24 -8.26 7.67 6.81
N TYR A 25 -9.14 6.66 6.75
CA TYR A 25 -10.48 6.74 7.32
C TYR A 25 -10.48 6.71 8.87
N HIS A 26 -9.70 5.81 9.47
CA HIS A 26 -9.72 5.59 10.92
C HIS A 26 -8.72 6.43 11.70
N ILE A 27 -7.57 6.79 11.12
CA ILE A 27 -6.48 7.48 11.83
C ILE A 27 -6.23 8.87 11.23
N GLY A 28 -5.91 8.95 9.93
CA GLY A 28 -5.46 10.19 9.31
C GLY A 28 -6.51 11.30 9.24
N CYS A 29 -7.78 10.96 9.02
CA CYS A 29 -8.88 11.92 9.02
C CYS A 29 -9.43 12.19 10.44
N ALA A 30 -9.39 11.20 11.34
CA ALA A 30 -9.93 11.32 12.69
C ALA A 30 -9.01 12.06 13.66
N SER A 31 -7.68 11.97 13.48
CA SER A 31 -6.69 12.59 14.37
C SER A 31 -6.36 14.05 14.02
N GLY A 32 -6.93 14.61 12.95
CA GLY A 32 -6.63 15.99 12.50
C GLY A 32 -5.23 16.19 11.90
N THR A 33 -4.38 15.16 11.95
CA THR A 33 -3.03 15.15 11.37
C THR A 33 -2.96 14.15 10.22
N CYS A 34 -2.98 14.66 9.00
CA CYS A 34 -2.90 13.82 7.81
C CYS A 34 -1.44 13.47 7.48
N ALA A 35 -0.85 12.55 8.25
CA ALA A 35 0.58 12.19 8.15
C ALA A 35 1.02 11.70 6.76
N ILE A 36 0.13 11.00 6.02
CA ILE A 36 0.38 10.63 4.62
C ILE A 36 -0.14 11.74 3.70
N THR A 37 -1.44 12.06 3.80
CA THR A 37 -2.11 13.10 2.99
C THR A 37 -3.59 13.22 3.37
N SER A 38 -4.16 14.42 3.25
CA SER A 38 -5.58 14.70 3.56
C SER A 38 -6.55 14.19 2.49
N LYS A 39 -6.04 13.59 1.41
CA LYS A 39 -6.85 13.08 0.29
C LYS A 39 -6.93 11.56 0.32
N PRO A 40 -8.13 10.96 0.27
CA PRO A 40 -8.29 9.50 0.33
C PRO A 40 -7.55 8.80 -0.81
N LEU A 41 -7.57 9.41 -1.99
CA LEU A 41 -6.93 8.86 -3.20
C LEU A 41 -5.42 8.71 -3.01
N ASN A 42 -4.76 9.76 -2.52
CA ASN A 42 -3.30 9.78 -2.37
C ASN A 42 -2.84 8.83 -1.26
N SER A 43 -3.60 8.71 -0.16
CA SER A 43 -3.27 7.82 0.96
C SER A 43 -3.41 6.34 0.55
N THR A 44 -4.42 6.03 -0.26
CA THR A 44 -4.65 4.71 -0.84
C THR A 44 -3.57 4.34 -1.85
N LEU A 45 -3.21 5.26 -2.77
CA LEU A 45 -2.14 5.05 -3.74
C LEU A 45 -0.80 4.83 -3.06
N TYR A 46 -0.49 5.64 -2.04
CA TYR A 46 0.74 5.52 -1.26
C TYR A 46 0.81 4.18 -0.54
N GLY A 47 -0.28 3.77 0.12
CA GLY A 47 -0.38 2.46 0.77
C GLY A 47 -0.18 1.31 -0.23
N GLY A 48 -0.79 1.39 -1.41
CA GLY A 48 -0.63 0.38 -2.46
C GLY A 48 0.80 0.31 -3.00
N LEU A 49 1.43 1.47 -3.23
CA LEU A 49 2.84 1.55 -3.65
C LEU A 49 3.76 0.90 -2.60
N MET A 50 3.62 1.27 -1.33
CA MET A 50 4.43 0.73 -0.24
C MET A 50 4.19 -0.77 -0.04
N GLY A 51 2.93 -1.23 -0.12
CA GLY A 51 2.59 -2.65 0.02
C GLY A 51 3.13 -3.51 -1.13
N GLY A 52 3.06 -3.00 -2.36
CA GLY A 52 3.67 -3.64 -3.52
C GLY A 52 5.19 -3.73 -3.42
N LEU A 53 5.84 -2.66 -2.97
CA LEU A 53 7.29 -2.61 -2.78
C LEU A 53 7.76 -3.57 -1.69
N LEU A 54 7.06 -3.59 -0.54
CA LEU A 54 7.35 -4.48 0.58
C LEU A 54 7.29 -5.94 0.15
N LEU A 55 6.20 -6.37 -0.48
CA LEU A 55 6.08 -7.75 -0.93
C LEU A 55 7.02 -8.10 -2.09
N ASN A 56 7.40 -7.13 -2.93
CA ASN A 56 8.44 -7.34 -3.94
C ASN A 56 9.78 -7.73 -3.31
N MET A 57 10.12 -7.12 -2.17
CA MET A 57 11.40 -7.33 -1.48
C MET A 57 11.56 -8.77 -0.96
N PHE A 58 10.46 -9.50 -0.72
CA PHE A 58 10.48 -10.90 -0.29
C PHE A 58 10.52 -11.90 -1.47
N VAL A 59 10.44 -11.43 -2.71
CA VAL A 59 10.57 -12.31 -3.88
C VAL A 59 12.03 -12.73 -4.04
N LYS A 60 12.37 -13.96 -3.63
CA LYS A 60 13.68 -14.54 -3.92
C LYS A 60 13.87 -14.70 -5.42
N ASN A 61 14.94 -14.10 -5.94
CA ASN A 61 15.50 -14.48 -7.22
C ASN A 61 16.27 -15.79 -7.01
N LYS A 62 15.77 -16.89 -7.57
CA LYS A 62 16.50 -18.15 -7.66
C LYS A 62 17.11 -18.24 -9.05
#